data_AF-A0A9P4UHA4-F1
#
_entry.id   AF-A0A9P4UHA4-F1
#
_cell.length_a   1.000
_cell.length_b   1.000
_cell.length_c   1.000
_cell.angle_alpha   90.00
_cell.angle_beta   90.00
_cell.angle_gamma   90.00
#
_symmetry.space_group_name_H-M   'P 1'
#
loop_
_entity.id
_entity.type
_entity.pdbx_description
1 polymer ?
#
loop_
_entity_poly.entity_id
_entity_poly.type
_entity_poly.pdbx_seq_one_letter_code
_entity_poly.pdbx_strand_id
1 'polypeptide(L)'
;MNTAATLTRAETHALSDADRTCEDANRQLGSARAHAPRDHNAADTGIFEESLRLKNTLDACEAQAKFKPSWEALALLVNCEYRLYVLNQTTPLRNNPFLSHWVEAVQRLGTPTAQRDAKTDGSILSDEISTVRVELIKALLQSRNPSQFARASPRQLHSNYVEMRQTSLFNIRSYVRMLEEEGIYERTPEPESDSPKSTASDTKLNEFQRWKLGMLSRLETEPEHAVAELTHLPLELSSLDFLTTLLQEHTLQGLNIEPAPVIADYIQHALRMMEQMGRGPGETGAAEPEVMLETGREAQTRAVKLLLLFMRSLIRKALLPLESIYFEIQEICIRYVWIREVRAFRAFVEEGHEEERDEG
;
A
#
# COMPACT_ATOMS: atom_id res chain seq x y z
N MET A 1 -13.67 -9.70 21.60
CA MET A 1 -13.17 -8.60 20.75
C MET A 1 -12.06 -7.90 21.51
N ASN A 2 -10.89 -7.73 20.89
CA ASN A 2 -9.71 -7.19 21.55
C ASN A 2 -9.86 -5.66 21.71
N THR A 3 -10.31 -5.19 22.87
CA THR A 3 -10.62 -3.77 23.16
C THR A 3 -9.38 -2.87 23.21
N ALA A 4 -8.18 -3.44 23.18
CA ALA A 4 -6.92 -2.70 23.11
C ALA A 4 -6.74 -1.93 21.79
N ALA A 5 -7.48 -2.29 20.73
CA ALA A 5 -7.31 -1.72 19.40
C ALA A 5 -8.21 -0.52 19.09
N THR A 6 -8.98 0.02 20.05
CA THR A 6 -9.87 1.19 19.88
C THR A 6 -9.52 2.34 20.81
N LEU A 7 -10.06 3.53 20.55
CA LEU A 7 -10.06 4.64 21.51
C LEU A 7 -10.76 4.24 22.82
N THR A 8 -10.21 4.72 23.93
CA THR A 8 -10.81 4.60 25.27
C THR A 8 -12.06 5.47 25.36
N ARG A 9 -12.88 5.22 26.39
CA ARG A 9 -14.10 6.00 26.64
C ARG A 9 -13.83 7.50 26.79
N ALA A 10 -12.74 7.87 27.47
CA ALA A 10 -12.36 9.27 27.67
C ALA A 10 -11.95 9.93 26.34
N GLU A 11 -11.20 9.22 25.51
CA GLU A 11 -10.82 9.69 24.17
C GLU A 11 -12.04 9.84 23.27
N THR A 12 -12.96 8.86 23.28
CA THR A 12 -14.23 8.95 22.52
C THR A 12 -15.04 10.18 22.96
N HIS A 13 -15.20 10.39 24.27
CA HIS A 13 -15.91 11.56 24.80
C HIS A 13 -15.26 12.89 24.36
N ALA A 14 -13.93 12.95 24.25
CA ALA A 14 -13.23 14.15 23.78
C ALA A 14 -13.55 14.50 22.31
N LEU A 15 -13.98 13.52 21.50
CA LEU A 15 -14.29 13.67 20.09
C LEU A 15 -15.79 13.77 19.77
N SER A 16 -16.68 13.51 20.74
CA SER A 16 -18.13 13.41 20.53
C SER A 16 -18.91 14.74 20.58
N ASP A 17 -18.24 15.87 20.83
CA ASP A 17 -18.89 17.19 20.89
C ASP A 17 -19.10 17.77 19.49
N ALA A 18 -20.36 17.87 19.04
CA ALA A 18 -20.72 18.31 17.69
C ALA A 18 -20.58 19.82 17.45
N ASP A 19 -20.50 20.60 18.52
CA ASP A 19 -20.35 22.06 18.46
C ASP A 19 -18.88 22.50 18.50
N ARG A 20 -17.98 21.57 18.83
CA ARG A 20 -16.54 21.79 18.89
C ARG A 20 -15.91 21.76 17.51
N THR A 21 -14.92 22.61 17.29
CA THR A 21 -14.10 22.59 16.07
C THR A 21 -13.25 21.32 16.02
N CYS A 22 -12.92 20.87 14.81
CA CYS A 22 -12.07 19.69 14.61
C CYS A 22 -10.69 19.83 15.30
N GLU A 23 -10.13 21.04 15.30
CA GLU A 23 -8.87 21.33 15.98
C GLU A 23 -8.98 21.22 17.51
N ASP A 24 -10.02 21.82 18.09
CA ASP A 24 -10.21 21.79 19.55
C ASP A 24 -10.55 20.37 20.04
N ALA A 25 -11.32 19.60 19.27
CA ALA A 25 -11.58 18.19 19.56
C ALA A 25 -10.28 17.38 19.59
N ASN A 26 -9.41 17.57 18.61
CA ASN A 26 -8.10 16.91 18.56
C ASN A 26 -7.15 17.36 19.68
N ARG A 27 -7.22 18.64 20.09
CA ARG A 27 -6.47 19.14 21.25
C ARG A 27 -6.93 18.46 22.53
N GLN A 28 -8.24 18.29 22.72
CA GLN A 28 -8.79 17.58 23.87
C GLN A 28 -8.46 16.08 23.86
N LEU A 29 -8.45 15.44 22.69
CA LEU A 29 -7.99 14.05 22.55
C LEU A 29 -6.54 13.91 23.04
N GLY A 30 -5.65 14.83 22.66
CA GLY A 30 -4.28 14.88 23.15
C GLY A 30 -4.20 15.03 24.67
N SER A 31 -4.99 15.95 25.24
CA SER A 31 -5.09 16.12 26.70
C SER A 31 -5.63 14.89 27.41
N ALA A 32 -6.66 14.22 26.88
CA ALA A 32 -7.24 13.02 27.47
C ALA A 32 -6.22 11.88 27.56
N ARG A 33 -5.33 11.76 26.56
CA ARG A 33 -4.22 10.80 26.57
C ARG A 33 -3.15 11.13 27.59
N ALA A 34 -2.80 12.41 27.74
CA ALA A 34 -1.81 12.84 28.72
C ALA A 34 -2.21 12.52 30.17
N HIS A 35 -3.52 12.42 30.44
CA HIS A 35 -4.07 12.08 31.76
C HIS A 35 -4.37 10.60 31.96
N ALA A 36 -4.25 9.77 30.91
CA ALA A 36 -4.41 8.33 31.06
C ALA A 36 -3.24 7.77 31.91
N PRO A 37 -3.50 6.91 32.90
CA PRO A 37 -2.45 6.31 33.70
C PRO A 37 -1.46 5.63 32.75
N ARG A 38 -0.20 6.06 32.81
CA ARG A 38 0.90 5.49 32.03
C ARG A 38 1.08 4.03 32.45
N ASP A 39 0.40 3.11 31.77
CA ASP A 39 0.94 1.78 31.64
C ASP A 39 2.32 1.96 31.01
N HIS A 40 3.37 1.54 31.71
CA HIS A 40 4.77 1.79 31.36
C HIS A 40 5.18 1.22 29.97
N ASN A 41 4.27 0.52 29.28
CA ASN A 41 4.43 0.04 27.91
C ASN A 41 3.81 0.96 26.84
N ALA A 42 3.04 2.01 27.19
CA ALA A 42 2.29 2.84 26.24
C ALA A 42 2.99 4.16 25.84
N ALA A 43 4.20 4.41 26.33
CA ALA A 43 4.88 5.70 26.22
C ALA A 43 5.37 6.05 24.80
N ASP A 44 5.24 5.13 23.83
CA ASP A 44 5.61 5.38 22.43
C ASP A 44 4.63 4.68 21.48
N THR A 45 3.33 4.93 21.68
CA THR A 45 2.29 4.54 20.72
C THR A 45 2.53 5.34 19.44
N GLY A 46 3.25 4.75 18.48
CA GLY A 46 3.63 5.40 17.25
C GLY A 46 2.43 5.90 16.44
N ILE A 47 2.65 6.87 15.54
CA ILE A 47 1.63 7.48 14.67
C ILE A 47 0.75 6.42 13.97
N PHE A 48 1.35 5.29 13.59
CA PHE A 48 0.64 4.17 12.97
C PHE A 48 -0.37 3.51 13.93
N GLU A 49 0.01 3.23 15.17
CA GLU A 49 -0.86 2.61 16.16
C GLU A 49 -2.01 3.55 16.52
N GLU A 50 -1.73 4.85 16.67
CA GLU A 50 -2.76 5.87 16.84
C GLU A 50 -3.75 5.86 15.68
N SER A 51 -3.24 5.83 14.45
CA SER A 51 -4.06 5.81 13.24
C SER A 51 -4.95 4.56 13.17
N LEU A 52 -4.40 3.39 13.57
CA LEU A 52 -5.15 2.15 13.62
C LEU A 52 -6.26 2.18 14.68
N ARG A 53 -5.99 2.73 15.87
CA ARG A 53 -6.99 2.90 16.93
C ARG A 53 -8.14 3.83 16.49
N LEU A 54 -7.80 4.93 15.81
CA LEU A 54 -8.78 5.83 15.22
C LEU A 54 -9.65 5.10 14.18
N LYS A 55 -9.03 4.40 13.24
CA LYS A 55 -9.72 3.64 12.19
C LYS A 55 -10.68 2.60 12.78
N ASN A 56 -10.23 1.83 13.76
CA ASN A 56 -11.07 0.80 14.40
C ASN A 56 -12.26 1.42 15.17
N THR A 57 -12.06 2.54 15.86
CA THR A 57 -13.16 3.27 16.50
C THR A 57 -14.13 3.83 15.47
N LEU A 58 -13.62 4.29 14.33
CA LEU A 58 -14.40 4.81 13.23
C LEU A 58 -15.33 3.74 12.66
N ASP A 59 -14.79 2.55 12.34
CA ASP A 59 -15.58 1.43 11.82
C ASP A 59 -16.69 1.00 12.80
N ALA A 60 -16.35 0.91 14.09
CA ALA A 60 -17.31 0.53 15.13
C ALA A 60 -18.42 1.58 15.28
N CYS A 61 -18.06 2.86 15.28
CA CYS A 61 -19.02 3.96 15.35
C CYS A 61 -19.91 4.02 14.13
N GLU A 62 -19.37 3.80 12.93
CA GLU A 62 -20.14 3.77 11.70
C GLU A 62 -21.20 2.66 11.73
N ALA A 63 -20.82 1.44 12.14
CA ALA A 63 -21.76 0.34 12.26
C ALA A 63 -22.90 0.67 13.22
N GLN A 64 -22.60 1.35 14.33
CA GLN A 64 -23.60 1.79 15.30
C GLN A 64 -24.49 2.93 14.78
N ALA A 65 -23.91 3.92 14.10
CA ALA A 65 -24.60 5.11 13.61
C ALA A 65 -25.70 4.77 12.59
N LYS A 66 -25.56 3.65 11.86
CA LYS A 66 -26.62 3.13 10.97
C LYS A 66 -27.93 2.83 11.70
N PHE A 67 -27.85 2.33 12.93
CA PHE A 67 -29.03 1.92 13.72
C PHE A 67 -29.41 2.97 14.77
N LYS A 68 -28.46 3.78 15.21
CA LYS A 68 -28.65 4.81 16.23
C LYS A 68 -27.92 6.09 15.81
N PRO A 69 -28.44 6.81 14.79
CA PRO A 69 -27.84 8.05 14.35
C PRO A 69 -27.97 9.11 15.45
N SER A 70 -26.89 9.84 15.70
CA SER A 70 -26.85 10.92 16.70
C SER A 70 -25.79 11.96 16.33
N TRP A 71 -25.92 13.17 16.90
CA TRP A 71 -24.92 14.23 16.76
C TRP A 71 -23.56 13.82 17.31
N GLU A 72 -23.54 13.04 18.41
CA GLU A 72 -22.32 12.48 18.98
C GLU A 72 -21.62 11.51 18.03
N ALA A 73 -22.40 10.67 17.33
CA ALA A 73 -21.86 9.74 16.34
C ALA A 73 -21.28 10.49 15.13
N LEU A 74 -21.98 11.52 14.63
CA LEU A 74 -21.44 12.38 13.58
C LEU A 74 -20.11 13.02 14.01
N ALA A 75 -20.09 13.62 15.20
CA ALA A 75 -18.91 14.30 15.72
C ALA A 75 -17.71 13.36 15.83
N LEU A 76 -17.93 12.17 16.38
CA LEU A 76 -16.88 11.16 16.50
C LEU A 76 -16.34 10.74 15.13
N LEU A 77 -17.21 10.45 14.16
CA LEU A 77 -16.80 10.06 12.80
C LEU A 77 -16.00 11.16 12.10
N VAL A 78 -16.52 12.39 12.10
CA VAL A 78 -15.87 13.57 11.48
C VAL A 78 -14.49 13.82 12.09
N ASN A 79 -14.41 13.87 13.42
CA ASN A 79 -13.16 14.18 14.10
C ASN A 79 -12.14 13.05 13.95
N CYS A 80 -12.57 11.78 13.93
CA CYS A 80 -11.70 10.65 13.61
C CYS A 80 -11.15 10.73 12.18
N GLU A 81 -11.96 11.00 11.16
CA GLU A 81 -11.48 11.17 9.77
C GLU A 81 -10.46 12.32 9.66
N TYR A 82 -10.78 13.47 10.25
CA TYR A 82 -9.89 14.62 10.25
C TYR A 82 -8.56 14.31 10.95
N ARG A 83 -8.59 13.69 12.14
CA ARG A 83 -7.38 13.32 12.86
C ARG A 83 -6.55 12.30 12.10
N LEU A 84 -7.19 11.27 11.54
CA LEU A 84 -6.55 10.23 10.75
C LEU A 84 -5.81 10.81 9.56
N TYR A 85 -6.44 11.77 8.86
CA TYR A 85 -5.80 12.51 7.77
C TYR A 85 -4.60 13.34 8.25
N VAL A 86 -4.78 14.16 9.30
CA VAL A 86 -3.72 15.04 9.83
C VAL A 86 -2.48 14.26 10.30
N LEU A 87 -2.68 13.10 10.92
CA LEU A 87 -1.57 12.22 11.34
C LEU A 87 -0.72 11.72 10.18
N ASN A 88 -1.32 11.57 9.01
CA ASN A 88 -0.70 10.99 7.82
C ASN A 88 -0.48 12.02 6.69
N GLN A 89 -0.67 13.32 6.98
CA GLN A 89 -0.62 14.38 5.96
C GLN A 89 0.77 14.57 5.33
N THR A 90 1.83 14.19 6.04
CA THR A 90 3.21 14.28 5.56
C THR A 90 3.57 13.12 4.62
N THR A 91 2.77 12.05 4.64
CA THR A 91 2.94 10.90 3.76
C THR A 91 2.30 11.24 2.41
N PRO A 92 3.04 11.14 1.28
CA PRO A 92 2.44 11.29 -0.04
C PRO A 92 1.20 10.41 -0.18
N LEU A 93 0.13 10.95 -0.75
CA LEU A 93 -1.17 10.27 -0.73
C LEU A 93 -1.12 8.85 -1.34
N ARG A 94 -0.30 8.66 -2.39
CA ARG A 94 -0.02 7.35 -3.01
C ARG A 94 0.47 6.31 -2.00
N ASN A 95 1.27 6.74 -1.02
CA ASN A 95 1.91 5.88 -0.02
C ASN A 95 1.13 5.89 1.31
N ASN A 96 -0.05 6.51 1.37
CA ASN A 96 -0.82 6.63 2.59
C ASN A 96 -1.54 5.32 2.91
N PRO A 97 -1.29 4.68 4.07
CA PRO A 97 -1.83 3.36 4.40
C PRO A 97 -3.36 3.36 4.58
N PHE A 98 -4.00 4.52 4.68
CA PHE A 98 -5.45 4.67 4.84
C PHE A 98 -6.16 5.15 3.57
N LEU A 99 -5.46 5.23 2.43
CA LEU A 99 -6.08 5.61 1.16
C LEU A 99 -7.20 4.66 0.75
N SER A 100 -7.00 3.34 0.90
CA SER A 100 -8.02 2.32 0.60
C SER A 100 -9.29 2.55 1.41
N HIS A 101 -9.15 2.79 2.72
CA HIS A 101 -10.26 3.11 3.62
C HIS A 101 -11.10 4.30 3.12
N TRP A 102 -10.45 5.40 2.74
CA TRP A 102 -11.18 6.58 2.26
C TRP A 102 -11.86 6.34 0.91
N VAL A 103 -11.20 5.64 -0.01
CA VAL A 103 -11.79 5.28 -1.32
C VAL A 103 -13.02 4.40 -1.13
N GLU A 104 -12.93 3.36 -0.29
CA GLU A 104 -14.04 2.46 0.04
C GLU A 104 -15.19 3.19 0.71
N ALA A 105 -14.89 4.09 1.65
CA ALA A 105 -15.90 4.91 2.31
C ALA A 105 -16.67 5.76 1.29
N VAL A 106 -15.98 6.40 0.33
CA VAL A 106 -16.65 7.20 -0.71
C VAL A 106 -17.48 6.34 -1.66
N GLN A 107 -16.98 5.17 -2.09
CA GLN A 107 -17.75 4.25 -2.96
C GLN A 107 -19.03 3.76 -2.27
N ARG A 108 -18.88 3.29 -1.03
CA ARG A 108 -19.96 2.66 -0.27
C ARG A 108 -21.03 3.65 0.17
N LEU A 109 -20.62 4.83 0.66
CA LEU A 109 -21.54 5.84 1.20
C LEU A 109 -22.04 6.83 0.13
N GLY A 110 -21.35 6.93 -1.01
CA GLY A 110 -21.76 7.81 -2.11
C GLY A 110 -22.93 7.27 -2.93
N THR A 111 -23.33 6.01 -2.72
CA THR A 111 -24.49 5.42 -3.39
C THR A 111 -25.78 5.86 -2.69
N PRO A 112 -26.68 6.59 -3.35
CA PRO A 112 -27.89 7.09 -2.68
C PRO A 112 -28.80 5.92 -2.29
N THR A 113 -28.99 5.73 -0.98
CA THR A 113 -29.98 4.80 -0.45
C THR A 113 -31.37 5.39 -0.65
N ALA A 114 -32.30 4.63 -1.26
CA ALA A 114 -33.65 5.11 -1.56
C ALA A 114 -34.61 5.18 -0.34
N GLN A 115 -34.12 4.90 0.88
CA GLN A 115 -34.94 4.84 2.08
C GLN A 115 -34.94 6.19 2.81
N ARG A 116 -35.95 7.02 2.51
CA ARG A 116 -36.26 8.20 3.32
C ARG A 116 -37.15 7.81 4.48
N ASP A 117 -36.55 7.64 5.65
CA ASP A 117 -37.30 7.59 6.90
C ASP A 117 -37.84 8.98 7.27
N ALA A 118 -39.02 9.02 7.89
CA ALA A 118 -39.64 10.25 8.33
C ALA A 118 -38.79 10.90 9.45
N LYS A 119 -38.40 12.17 9.25
CA LYS A 119 -37.58 12.93 10.21
C LYS A 119 -38.37 13.18 11.49
N THR A 120 -37.84 12.71 12.63
CA THR A 120 -38.29 13.16 13.95
C THR A 120 -37.60 14.48 14.27
N ASP A 121 -38.34 15.40 14.89
CA ASP A 121 -37.88 16.77 15.09
C ASP A 121 -36.57 16.81 15.93
N GLY A 122 -35.52 17.41 15.37
CA GLY A 122 -34.20 17.54 15.99
C GLY A 122 -33.23 16.34 15.87
N SER A 123 -33.65 15.20 15.34
CA SER A 123 -32.75 14.05 15.14
C SER A 123 -32.02 14.11 13.78
N ILE A 124 -30.74 13.70 13.77
CA ILE A 124 -29.95 13.55 12.55
C ILE A 124 -30.24 12.18 11.93
N LEU A 125 -30.36 12.13 10.61
CA LEU A 125 -30.60 10.87 9.89
C LEU A 125 -29.29 10.17 9.55
N SER A 126 -29.31 8.83 9.40
CA SER A 126 -28.13 8.06 8.98
C SER A 126 -27.60 8.49 7.60
N ASP A 127 -28.50 8.84 6.68
CA ASP A 127 -28.13 9.37 5.36
C ASP A 127 -27.45 10.75 5.45
N GLU A 128 -27.88 11.59 6.40
CA GLU A 128 -27.24 12.89 6.64
C GLU A 128 -25.81 12.68 7.18
N ILE A 129 -25.61 11.74 8.11
CA ILE A 129 -24.26 11.36 8.60
C ILE A 129 -23.38 10.88 7.46
N SER A 130 -23.91 9.99 6.61
CA SER A 130 -23.20 9.43 5.46
C SER A 130 -22.79 10.53 4.47
N THR A 131 -23.71 11.47 4.19
CA THR A 131 -23.47 12.62 3.29
C THR A 131 -22.35 13.50 3.82
N VAL A 132 -22.40 13.89 5.09
CA VAL A 132 -21.37 14.75 5.71
C VAL A 132 -20.01 14.06 5.66
N ARG A 133 -19.97 12.78 6.00
CA ARG A 133 -18.72 12.02 6.00
C ARG A 133 -18.11 11.90 4.60
N VAL A 134 -18.91 11.58 3.58
CA VAL A 134 -18.43 11.48 2.20
C VAL A 134 -17.88 12.80 1.70
N GLU A 135 -18.62 13.90 1.87
CA GLU A 135 -18.17 15.21 1.39
C GLU A 135 -16.93 15.70 2.15
N LEU A 136 -16.82 15.41 3.45
CA LEU A 136 -15.59 15.67 4.21
C LEU A 136 -14.40 14.88 3.65
N ILE A 137 -14.54 13.57 3.40
CA ILE A 137 -13.45 12.74 2.87
C ILE A 137 -13.04 13.23 1.48
N LYS A 138 -14.00 13.50 0.59
CA LYS A 138 -13.72 14.06 -0.75
C LYS A 138 -12.93 15.35 -0.64
N ALA A 139 -13.37 16.26 0.24
CA ALA A 139 -12.75 17.55 0.42
C ALA A 139 -11.35 17.43 1.06
N LEU A 140 -11.12 16.50 1.99
CA LEU A 140 -9.79 16.20 2.55
C LEU A 140 -8.83 15.69 1.48
N LEU A 141 -9.25 14.70 0.68
CA LEU A 141 -8.43 14.11 -0.38
C LEU A 141 -8.07 15.11 -1.49
N GLN A 142 -8.97 16.05 -1.78
CA GLN A 142 -8.73 17.13 -2.77
C GLN A 142 -7.93 18.29 -2.19
N SER A 143 -8.00 18.51 -0.87
CA SER A 143 -7.31 19.62 -0.21
C SER A 143 -5.81 19.37 -0.13
N ARG A 144 -5.02 20.40 -0.41
CA ARG A 144 -3.60 20.43 -0.05
C ARG A 144 -3.35 20.98 1.36
N ASN A 145 -4.41 21.42 2.04
CA ASN A 145 -4.31 22.08 3.33
C ASN A 145 -5.47 21.68 4.27
N PRO A 146 -5.23 20.81 5.27
CA PRO A 146 -6.27 20.39 6.21
C PRO A 146 -6.72 21.52 7.15
N SER A 147 -5.96 22.61 7.28
CA SER A 147 -6.32 23.75 8.15
C SER A 147 -7.64 24.40 7.79
N GLN A 148 -8.15 24.21 6.56
CA GLN A 148 -9.48 24.70 6.18
C GLN A 148 -10.61 24.03 6.98
N PHE A 149 -10.42 22.79 7.45
CA PHE A 149 -11.39 22.05 8.25
C PHE A 149 -11.15 22.20 9.75
N ALA A 150 -9.96 22.63 10.15
CA ALA A 150 -9.58 22.80 11.57
C ALA A 150 -10.61 23.61 12.36
N ARG A 151 -11.16 24.66 11.75
CA ARG A 151 -12.12 25.59 12.38
C ARG A 151 -13.59 25.19 12.21
N ALA A 152 -13.88 24.16 11.44
CA ALA A 152 -15.24 23.70 11.23
C ALA A 152 -15.66 22.74 12.36
N SER A 153 -16.88 22.90 12.86
CA SER A 153 -17.51 21.91 13.74
C SER A 153 -18.33 20.89 12.95
N PRO A 154 -18.59 19.69 13.50
CA PRO A 154 -19.49 18.71 12.88
C PRO A 154 -20.87 19.29 12.51
N ARG A 155 -21.45 20.17 13.34
CA ARG A 155 -22.71 20.88 12.99
C ARG A 155 -22.55 21.81 11.79
N GLN A 156 -21.46 22.57 11.73
CA GLN A 156 -21.20 23.44 10.59
C GLN A 156 -21.01 22.64 9.30
N LEU A 157 -20.29 21.51 9.35
CA LEU A 157 -20.14 20.61 8.21
C LEU A 157 -21.48 20.00 7.78
N HIS A 158 -22.34 19.65 8.73
CA HIS A 158 -23.71 19.21 8.43
C HIS A 158 -24.51 20.30 7.73
N SER A 159 -24.54 21.53 8.26
CA SER A 159 -25.23 22.64 7.61
C SER A 159 -24.71 22.88 6.19
N ASN A 160 -23.38 22.87 6.00
CA ASN A 160 -22.76 23.08 4.69
C ASN A 160 -23.14 21.97 3.68
N TYR A 161 -23.00 20.70 4.05
CA TYR A 161 -23.14 19.58 3.10
C TYR A 161 -24.56 19.06 2.95
N VAL A 162 -25.40 19.18 3.99
CA VAL A 162 -26.78 18.68 3.99
C VAL A 162 -27.77 19.80 3.70
N GLU A 163 -27.72 20.89 4.47
CA GLU A 163 -28.70 21.98 4.34
C GLU A 163 -28.42 22.86 3.13
N MET A 164 -27.17 23.30 2.96
CA MET A 164 -26.74 24.12 1.82
C MET A 164 -26.36 23.30 0.59
N ARG A 165 -26.28 21.97 0.71
CA ARG A 165 -25.94 21.02 -0.37
C ARG A 165 -24.65 21.38 -1.12
N GLN A 166 -23.63 21.81 -0.38
CA GLN A 166 -22.31 22.07 -0.95
C GLN A 166 -21.64 20.74 -1.32
N THR A 167 -21.82 20.27 -2.54
CA THR A 167 -21.19 19.04 -3.02
C THR A 167 -19.96 19.33 -3.87
N SER A 168 -18.97 18.45 -3.77
CA SER A 168 -17.73 18.53 -4.54
C SER A 168 -17.75 17.55 -5.72
N LEU A 169 -17.27 18.01 -6.89
CA LEU A 169 -16.97 17.11 -8.00
C LEU A 169 -15.74 16.29 -7.62
N PHE A 170 -15.90 14.97 -7.50
CA PHE A 170 -14.84 14.08 -7.03
C PHE A 170 -14.57 12.96 -8.02
N ASN A 171 -13.36 12.95 -8.60
CA ASN A 171 -12.93 11.89 -9.50
C ASN A 171 -12.29 10.75 -8.70
N ILE A 172 -13.12 9.81 -8.25
CA ILE A 172 -12.66 8.65 -7.47
C ILE A 172 -11.69 7.76 -8.25
N ARG A 173 -11.80 7.71 -9.58
CA ARG A 173 -10.95 6.87 -10.45
C ARG A 173 -9.47 7.24 -10.34
N SER A 174 -9.16 8.50 -10.05
CA SER A 174 -7.76 8.94 -9.85
C SER A 174 -7.13 8.26 -8.62
N TYR A 175 -7.91 8.04 -7.56
CA TYR A 175 -7.44 7.41 -6.32
C TYR A 175 -7.49 5.88 -6.41
N VAL A 176 -8.50 5.32 -7.09
CA VAL A 176 -8.55 3.89 -7.43
C VAL A 176 -7.31 3.48 -8.23
N ARG A 177 -6.92 4.27 -9.25
CA ARG A 177 -5.70 4.00 -10.02
C ARG A 177 -4.44 4.01 -9.16
N MET A 178 -4.34 4.90 -8.17
CA MET A 178 -3.21 4.87 -7.22
C MET A 178 -3.16 3.55 -6.46
N LEU A 179 -4.30 3.04 -6.01
CA LEU A 179 -4.39 1.75 -5.30
C LEU A 179 -4.08 0.55 -6.22
N GLU A 180 -4.50 0.60 -7.48
CA GLU A 180 -4.16 -0.42 -8.50
C GLU A 180 -2.66 -0.40 -8.84
N GLU A 181 -2.05 0.77 -8.96
CA GLU A 181 -0.60 0.94 -9.21
C GLU A 181 0.24 0.37 -8.05
N GLU A 182 -0.22 0.51 -6.80
CA GLU A 182 0.42 -0.06 -5.61
C GLU A 182 0.09 -1.56 -5.39
N GLY A 183 -0.72 -2.17 -6.27
CA GLY A 183 -1.11 -3.58 -6.15
C GLY A 183 -2.06 -3.88 -4.98
N ILE A 184 -2.71 -2.84 -4.42
CA ILE A 184 -3.72 -2.99 -3.37
C ILE A 184 -5.05 -3.44 -4.00
N TYR A 185 -5.39 -2.91 -5.18
CA TYR A 185 -6.58 -3.30 -5.95
C TYR A 185 -6.20 -4.04 -7.23
N GLU A 186 -7.08 -4.96 -7.65
CA GLU A 186 -7.02 -5.54 -8.99
C GLU A 186 -7.35 -4.46 -10.03
N ARG A 187 -6.66 -4.48 -11.17
CA ARG A 187 -6.93 -3.52 -12.25
C ARG A 187 -8.34 -3.73 -12.78
N THR A 188 -9.17 -2.70 -12.65
CA THR A 188 -10.50 -2.68 -13.26
C THR A 188 -10.34 -2.77 -14.78
N PRO A 189 -10.92 -3.77 -15.47
CA PRO A 189 -10.87 -3.85 -16.92
C PRO A 189 -11.47 -2.56 -17.49
N GLU A 190 -10.66 -1.74 -18.15
CA GLU A 190 -11.17 -0.50 -18.71
C GLU A 190 -12.23 -0.86 -19.78
N PRO A 191 -13.45 -0.29 -19.71
CA PRO A 191 -14.45 -0.52 -20.73
C PRO A 191 -13.86 -0.09 -22.08
N GLU A 192 -13.95 -0.99 -23.06
CA GLU A 192 -13.43 -0.82 -24.41
C GLU A 192 -13.93 0.50 -25.01
N SER A 193 -13.14 1.55 -24.84
CA SER A 193 -13.38 2.84 -25.46
C SER A 193 -12.86 2.75 -26.89
N ASP A 194 -13.77 2.77 -27.86
CA ASP A 194 -13.56 2.82 -29.31
C ASP A 194 -12.84 4.11 -29.81
N SER A 195 -12.01 4.74 -28.98
CA SER A 195 -11.09 5.78 -29.42
C SER A 195 -9.75 5.15 -29.78
N PRO A 196 -9.08 5.59 -30.87
CA PRO A 196 -7.89 4.95 -31.41
C PRO A 196 -6.80 4.89 -30.34
N LYS A 197 -6.64 3.69 -29.79
CA LYS A 197 -5.67 3.35 -28.76
C LYS A 197 -4.28 3.80 -29.19
N SER A 198 -3.66 4.63 -28.36
CA SER A 198 -2.21 4.59 -28.22
C SER A 198 -1.84 3.18 -27.81
N THR A 199 -1.26 2.44 -28.75
CA THR A 199 -0.90 1.03 -28.71
C THR A 199 0.14 0.64 -27.65
N ALA A 200 0.56 1.52 -26.75
CA ALA A 200 1.79 1.32 -25.97
C ALA A 200 1.72 0.17 -24.94
N SER A 201 0.58 -0.12 -24.29
CA SER A 201 0.52 -1.15 -23.24
C SER A 201 0.32 -2.57 -23.79
N ASP A 202 -0.56 -2.75 -24.77
CA ASP A 202 -0.70 -4.03 -25.50
C ASP A 202 0.56 -4.34 -26.31
N THR A 203 1.25 -3.31 -26.82
CA THR A 203 2.55 -3.50 -27.49
C THR A 203 3.59 -4.04 -26.53
N LYS A 204 3.72 -3.51 -25.31
CA LYS A 204 4.73 -3.97 -24.34
C LYS A 204 4.54 -5.42 -23.91
N LEU A 205 3.31 -5.85 -23.67
CA LEU A 205 3.03 -7.22 -23.24
C LEU A 205 3.27 -8.21 -24.39
N ASN A 206 2.84 -7.83 -25.61
CA ASN A 206 3.13 -8.59 -26.83
C ASN A 206 4.64 -8.57 -27.19
N GLU A 207 5.34 -7.47 -26.92
CA GLU A 207 6.78 -7.32 -27.13
C GLU A 207 7.56 -8.22 -26.17
N PHE A 208 7.18 -8.27 -24.88
CA PHE A 208 7.79 -9.19 -23.92
C PHE A 208 7.53 -10.66 -24.29
N GLN A 209 6.33 -11.01 -24.77
CA GLN A 209 6.05 -12.37 -25.25
C GLN A 209 6.87 -12.72 -26.49
N ARG A 210 7.01 -11.81 -27.44
CA ARG A 210 7.89 -11.99 -28.61
C ARG A 210 9.35 -12.12 -28.22
N TRP A 211 9.80 -11.30 -27.28
CA TRP A 211 11.14 -11.38 -26.71
C TRP A 211 11.36 -12.73 -26.00
N LYS A 212 10.39 -13.22 -25.20
CA LYS A 212 10.44 -14.53 -24.53
C LYS A 212 10.62 -15.67 -25.53
N LEU A 213 9.83 -15.70 -26.61
CA LEU A 213 9.97 -16.69 -27.67
C LEU A 213 11.33 -16.60 -28.38
N GLY A 214 11.79 -15.38 -28.66
CA GLY A 214 13.12 -15.14 -29.23
C GLY A 214 14.26 -15.58 -28.29
N MET A 215 14.09 -15.39 -26.98
CA MET A 215 15.04 -15.83 -25.96
C MET A 215 15.11 -17.36 -25.88
N LEU A 216 13.97 -18.05 -25.88
CA LEU A 216 13.93 -19.53 -25.91
C LEU A 216 14.62 -20.08 -27.17
N SER A 217 14.33 -19.50 -28.34
CA SER A 217 15.02 -19.89 -29.58
C SER A 217 16.53 -19.65 -29.51
N ARG A 218 16.98 -18.55 -28.91
CA ARG A 218 18.42 -18.26 -28.74
C ARG A 218 19.10 -19.15 -27.72
N LEU A 219 18.40 -19.61 -26.68
CA LEU A 219 18.95 -20.61 -25.76
C LEU A 219 19.26 -21.92 -26.49
N GLU A 220 18.49 -22.28 -27.51
CA GLU A 220 18.73 -23.47 -28.34
C GLU A 220 19.88 -23.29 -29.34
N THR A 221 19.98 -22.10 -29.97
CA THR A 221 20.95 -21.86 -31.06
C THR A 221 22.27 -21.24 -30.59
N GLU A 222 22.24 -20.36 -29.60
CA GLU A 222 23.35 -19.51 -29.13
C GLU A 222 23.34 -19.38 -27.59
N PRO A 223 23.51 -20.50 -26.86
CA PRO A 223 23.28 -20.57 -25.41
C PRO A 223 24.15 -19.60 -24.60
N GLU A 224 25.41 -19.39 -24.98
CA GLU A 224 26.33 -18.49 -24.25
C GLU A 224 25.84 -17.03 -24.25
N HIS A 225 25.38 -16.54 -25.42
CA HIS A 225 24.87 -15.17 -25.56
C HIS A 225 23.52 -15.02 -24.86
N ALA A 226 22.65 -16.02 -24.97
CA ALA A 226 21.36 -16.03 -24.30
C ALA A 226 21.51 -16.03 -22.77
N VAL A 227 22.44 -16.83 -22.22
CA VAL A 227 22.76 -16.83 -20.79
C VAL A 227 23.29 -15.47 -20.33
N ALA A 228 24.18 -14.84 -21.09
CA ALA A 228 24.64 -13.49 -20.78
C ALA A 228 23.48 -12.49 -20.72
N GLU A 229 22.48 -12.60 -21.60
CA GLU A 229 21.29 -11.73 -21.55
C GLU A 229 20.36 -12.08 -20.37
N LEU A 230 20.18 -13.37 -20.04
CA LEU A 230 19.38 -13.82 -18.89
C LEU A 230 19.92 -13.26 -17.55
N THR A 231 21.24 -13.20 -17.40
CA THR A 231 21.89 -12.68 -16.18
C THR A 231 21.75 -11.17 -16.01
N HIS A 232 21.40 -10.44 -17.08
CA HIS A 232 21.26 -8.98 -17.10
C HIS A 232 19.79 -8.53 -17.25
N LEU A 233 18.83 -9.43 -17.02
CA LEU A 233 17.42 -9.05 -17.08
C LEU A 233 17.07 -7.99 -16.03
N PRO A 234 16.13 -7.08 -16.34
CA PRO A 234 15.67 -6.11 -15.37
C PRO A 234 14.98 -6.80 -14.19
N LEU A 235 15.11 -6.21 -13.01
CA LEU A 235 14.47 -6.69 -11.78
C LEU A 235 12.97 -6.32 -11.77
N GLU A 236 12.21 -6.98 -12.65
CA GLU A 236 10.78 -6.80 -12.83
C GLU A 236 10.05 -8.15 -12.73
N LEU A 237 8.77 -8.12 -12.38
CA LEU A 237 7.96 -9.34 -12.19
C LEU A 237 7.96 -10.25 -13.43
N SER A 238 7.93 -9.68 -14.64
CA SER A 238 7.94 -10.43 -15.91
C SER A 238 9.23 -11.23 -16.10
N SER A 239 10.38 -10.63 -15.80
CA SER A 239 11.69 -11.29 -15.85
C SER A 239 11.81 -12.39 -14.81
N LEU A 240 11.36 -12.12 -13.59
CA LEU A 240 11.40 -13.08 -12.47
C LEU A 240 10.49 -14.29 -12.73
N ASP A 241 9.30 -14.06 -13.29
CA ASP A 241 8.37 -15.12 -13.69
C ASP A 241 8.96 -15.97 -14.82
N PHE A 242 9.61 -15.33 -15.80
CA PHE A 242 10.29 -16.04 -16.87
C PHE A 242 11.45 -16.91 -16.37
N LEU A 243 12.34 -16.38 -15.52
CA LEU A 243 13.41 -17.17 -14.90
C LEU A 243 12.85 -18.32 -14.06
N THR A 244 11.78 -18.08 -13.29
CA THR A 244 11.12 -19.12 -12.51
C THR A 244 10.56 -20.21 -13.42
N THR A 245 9.95 -19.84 -14.55
CA THR A 245 9.41 -20.77 -15.56
C THR A 245 10.53 -21.65 -16.13
N LEU A 246 11.67 -21.06 -16.53
CA LEU A 246 12.82 -21.79 -17.08
C LEU A 246 13.35 -22.85 -16.10
N LEU A 247 13.34 -22.55 -14.80
CA LEU A 247 13.76 -23.50 -13.77
C LEU A 247 12.72 -24.58 -13.51
N GLN A 248 11.44 -24.22 -13.43
CA GLN A 248 10.34 -25.14 -13.19
C GLN A 248 10.15 -26.14 -14.33
N GLU A 249 10.28 -25.69 -15.57
CA GLU A 249 10.16 -26.52 -16.77
C GLU A 249 11.46 -27.27 -17.10
N HIS A 250 12.50 -27.11 -16.28
CA HIS A 250 13.84 -27.65 -16.50
C HIS A 250 14.42 -27.32 -17.88
N THR A 251 14.04 -26.17 -18.46
CA THR A 251 14.43 -25.76 -19.82
C THR A 251 15.94 -25.61 -19.94
N LEU A 252 16.59 -24.99 -18.94
CA LEU A 252 18.05 -24.80 -18.94
C LEU A 252 18.77 -26.15 -18.88
N GLN A 253 18.35 -27.04 -17.98
CA GLN A 253 18.93 -28.38 -17.86
C GLN A 253 18.73 -29.19 -19.15
N GLY A 254 17.57 -29.08 -19.79
CA GLY A 254 17.27 -29.74 -21.07
C GLY A 254 18.20 -29.32 -22.21
N LEU A 255 18.77 -28.11 -22.12
CA LEU A 255 19.74 -27.56 -23.06
C LEU A 255 21.20 -27.72 -22.60
N ASN A 256 21.45 -28.55 -21.58
CA ASN A 256 22.76 -28.74 -20.94
C ASN A 256 23.37 -27.46 -20.34
N ILE A 257 22.52 -26.53 -19.88
CA ILE A 257 22.93 -25.31 -19.18
C ILE A 257 22.72 -25.54 -17.68
N GLU A 258 23.76 -25.31 -16.88
CA GLU A 258 23.66 -25.41 -15.42
C GLU A 258 22.90 -24.19 -14.87
N PRO A 259 21.76 -24.37 -14.18
CA PRO A 259 20.92 -23.24 -13.77
C PRO A 259 21.50 -22.44 -12.60
N ALA A 260 22.25 -23.08 -11.70
CA ALA A 260 22.76 -22.45 -10.49
C ALA A 260 23.67 -21.23 -10.78
N PRO A 261 24.70 -21.33 -11.64
CA PRO A 261 25.53 -20.19 -12.02
C PRO A 261 24.72 -19.04 -12.65
N VAL A 262 23.76 -19.36 -13.53
CA VAL A 262 22.93 -18.34 -14.20
C VAL A 262 22.12 -17.52 -13.20
N ILE A 263 21.50 -18.19 -12.23
CA ILE A 263 20.68 -17.52 -11.22
C ILE A 263 21.53 -16.77 -10.20
N ALA A 264 22.68 -17.32 -9.80
CA ALA A 264 23.63 -16.62 -8.93
C ALA A 264 24.11 -15.32 -9.61
N ASP A 265 24.51 -15.38 -10.87
CA ASP A 265 24.94 -14.21 -11.65
C ASP A 265 23.83 -13.17 -11.81
N TYR A 266 22.59 -13.61 -12.05
CA TYR A 266 21.41 -12.73 -12.07
C TYR A 266 21.21 -12.01 -10.73
N ILE A 267 21.25 -12.75 -9.61
CA ILE A 267 21.10 -12.16 -8.27
C ILE A 267 22.22 -11.16 -7.99
N GLN A 268 23.46 -11.49 -8.35
CA GLN A 268 24.61 -10.60 -8.25
C GLN A 268 24.44 -9.32 -9.07
N HIS A 269 23.94 -9.44 -10.31
CA HIS A 269 23.61 -8.27 -11.14
C HIS A 269 22.54 -7.40 -10.48
N ALA A 270 21.43 -8.00 -10.01
CA ALA A 270 20.36 -7.29 -9.32
C ALA A 270 20.85 -6.59 -8.04
N LEU A 271 21.74 -7.21 -7.26
CA LEU A 271 22.34 -6.61 -6.06
C LEU A 271 23.15 -5.34 -6.40
N ARG A 272 23.89 -5.35 -7.51
CA ARG A 272 24.64 -4.18 -8.01
C ARG A 272 23.70 -3.06 -8.46
N MET A 273 22.62 -3.38 -9.18
CA MET A 273 21.61 -2.40 -9.57
C MET A 273 20.97 -1.72 -8.35
N MET A 274 20.61 -2.50 -7.33
CA MET A 274 20.02 -1.97 -6.09
C MET A 274 21.00 -1.09 -5.32
N GLU A 275 22.30 -1.39 -5.35
CA GLU A 275 23.30 -0.53 -4.73
C GLU A 275 23.33 0.85 -5.41
N GLN A 276 23.26 0.88 -6.74
CA GLN A 276 23.19 2.13 -7.51
C GLN A 276 21.93 2.94 -7.18
N MET A 277 20.77 2.29 -6.99
CA MET A 277 19.53 2.97 -6.59
C MET A 277 19.63 3.68 -5.23
N GLY A 278 20.49 3.19 -4.33
CA GLY A 278 20.69 3.77 -2.99
C GLY A 278 21.65 4.95 -2.95
N ARG A 279 22.47 5.14 -3.99
CA ARG A 279 23.38 6.28 -4.11
C ARG A 279 22.55 7.49 -4.53
N GLY A 280 22.45 8.49 -3.65
CA GLY A 280 21.70 9.72 -3.96
C GLY A 280 22.27 10.43 -5.20
N PRO A 281 21.49 11.29 -5.88
CA PRO A 281 21.86 11.93 -7.15
C PRO A 281 23.03 12.97 -7.07
N GLY A 282 23.96 12.85 -6.11
CA GLY A 282 25.04 13.81 -5.88
C GLY A 282 26.43 13.25 -5.62
N GLU A 283 26.63 11.92 -5.59
CA GLU A 283 27.93 11.33 -5.20
C GLU A 283 28.82 10.88 -6.38
N THR A 284 28.30 10.82 -7.61
CA THR A 284 29.08 10.45 -8.78
C THR A 284 29.05 11.57 -9.81
N GLY A 285 30.17 12.30 -9.90
CA GLY A 285 30.39 13.28 -10.95
C GLY A 285 30.41 12.61 -12.32
N ALA A 286 29.62 13.18 -13.23
CA ALA A 286 29.63 13.04 -14.70
C ALA A 286 29.42 11.65 -15.33
N ALA A 287 28.50 11.65 -16.32
CA ALA A 287 28.20 10.60 -17.34
C ALA A 287 27.21 9.51 -16.86
N GLU A 288 26.17 9.05 -17.58
CA GLU A 288 25.67 9.12 -18.97
C GLU A 288 24.12 8.99 -18.97
N PRO A 289 23.40 9.23 -20.09
CA PRO A 289 21.94 9.13 -20.15
C PRO A 289 21.49 7.68 -20.37
N GLU A 290 21.58 6.83 -19.35
CA GLU A 290 21.13 5.45 -19.46
C GLU A 290 20.06 5.14 -18.39
N VAL A 291 18.82 4.97 -18.88
CA VAL A 291 17.60 4.53 -18.20
C VAL A 291 17.26 5.34 -16.93
N MET A 292 16.12 6.04 -16.93
CA MET A 292 15.55 6.66 -15.71
C MET A 292 15.16 5.57 -14.69
N LEU A 293 16.15 4.95 -14.07
CA LEU A 293 15.97 4.10 -12.90
C LEU A 293 15.40 4.99 -11.81
N GLU A 294 14.31 4.55 -11.20
CA GLU A 294 13.77 5.22 -10.03
C GLU A 294 14.83 5.18 -8.93
N THR A 295 15.46 6.33 -8.67
CA THR A 295 16.50 6.46 -7.64
C THR A 295 15.88 6.75 -6.29
N GLY A 296 16.49 6.25 -5.20
CA GLY A 296 16.12 6.58 -3.84
C GLY A 296 15.90 5.35 -2.95
N ARG A 297 15.90 5.59 -1.64
CA ARG A 297 15.72 4.55 -0.60
C ARG A 297 14.44 3.74 -0.78
N GLU A 298 13.36 4.36 -1.25
CA GLU A 298 12.08 3.69 -1.48
C GLU A 298 12.14 2.72 -2.67
N ALA A 299 12.72 3.16 -3.80
CA ALA A 299 12.92 2.31 -4.97
C ALA A 299 13.87 1.14 -4.67
N GLN A 300 14.98 1.41 -3.98
CA GLN A 300 15.88 0.38 -3.48
C GLN A 300 15.15 -0.63 -2.57
N THR A 301 14.31 -0.15 -1.66
CA THR A 301 13.54 -1.02 -0.76
C THR A 301 12.57 -1.92 -1.55
N ARG A 302 11.87 -1.39 -2.55
CA ARG A 302 10.97 -2.18 -3.42
C ARG A 302 11.73 -3.23 -4.22
N ALA A 303 12.86 -2.86 -4.81
CA ALA A 303 13.74 -3.77 -5.52
C ALA A 303 14.22 -4.92 -4.62
N VAL A 304 14.67 -4.62 -3.39
CA VAL A 304 15.08 -5.66 -2.42
C VAL A 304 13.93 -6.60 -2.13
N LYS A 305 12.71 -6.08 -1.91
CA LYS A 305 11.54 -6.92 -1.65
C LYS A 305 11.23 -7.86 -2.82
N LEU A 306 11.31 -7.39 -4.06
CA LEU A 306 11.11 -8.23 -5.25
C LEU A 306 12.15 -9.35 -5.34
N LEU A 307 13.43 -9.03 -5.11
CA LEU A 307 14.48 -10.04 -5.14
C LEU A 307 14.32 -11.08 -4.02
N LEU A 308 13.92 -10.65 -2.81
CA LEU A 308 13.61 -11.57 -1.70
C LEU A 308 12.44 -12.50 -2.02
N LEU A 309 11.40 -12.00 -2.70
CA LEU A 309 10.27 -12.84 -3.13
C LEU A 309 10.72 -13.90 -4.14
N PHE A 310 11.57 -13.51 -5.09
CA PHE A 310 12.16 -14.44 -6.04
C PHE A 310 12.99 -15.52 -5.34
N MET A 311 13.97 -15.13 -4.50
CA MET A 311 14.80 -16.09 -3.77
C MET A 311 13.97 -17.02 -2.86
N ARG A 312 12.95 -16.48 -2.18
CA ARG A 312 12.03 -17.29 -1.39
C ARG A 312 11.27 -18.30 -2.26
N SER A 313 10.84 -17.92 -3.47
CA SER A 313 10.21 -18.83 -4.43
C SER A 313 11.17 -19.94 -4.85
N LEU A 314 12.44 -19.62 -5.14
CA LEU A 314 13.47 -20.62 -5.48
C LEU A 314 13.64 -21.67 -4.38
N ILE A 315 13.73 -21.22 -3.13
CA ILE A 315 13.90 -22.08 -1.94
C ILE A 315 12.65 -22.91 -1.68
N ARG A 316 11.48 -22.27 -1.57
CA ARG A 316 10.21 -22.97 -1.25
C ARG A 316 9.86 -24.05 -2.26
N LYS A 317 10.05 -23.77 -3.55
CA LYS A 317 9.76 -24.71 -4.64
C LYS A 317 10.90 -25.68 -4.92
N ALA A 318 11.98 -25.65 -4.12
CA ALA A 318 13.19 -26.45 -4.32
C ALA A 318 13.75 -26.39 -5.77
N LEU A 319 13.65 -25.21 -6.41
CA LEU A 319 14.11 -25.02 -7.79
C LEU A 319 15.63 -24.96 -7.88
N LEU A 320 16.28 -24.55 -6.79
CA LEU A 320 17.72 -24.55 -6.64
C LEU A 320 18.09 -25.03 -5.22
N PRO A 321 19.18 -25.79 -5.07
CA PRO A 321 19.75 -26.09 -3.76
C PRO A 321 20.13 -24.80 -3.03
N LEU A 322 19.84 -24.72 -1.73
CA LEU A 322 20.15 -23.54 -0.93
C LEU A 322 21.65 -23.21 -0.96
N GLU A 323 22.49 -24.25 -1.00
CA GLU A 323 23.94 -24.17 -1.04
C GLU A 323 24.44 -23.46 -2.30
N SER A 324 23.69 -23.54 -3.41
CA SER A 324 24.07 -22.98 -4.71
C SER A 324 23.95 -21.45 -4.77
N ILE A 325 23.15 -20.85 -3.88
CA ILE A 325 22.93 -19.39 -3.79
C ILE A 325 23.21 -18.86 -2.37
N TYR A 326 23.98 -19.62 -1.58
CA TYR A 326 24.22 -19.31 -0.17
C TYR A 326 24.92 -17.96 0.00
N PHE A 327 25.92 -17.65 -0.84
CA PHE A 327 26.68 -16.41 -0.75
C PHE A 327 25.82 -15.19 -1.08
N GLU A 328 24.95 -15.30 -2.09
CA GLU A 328 23.99 -14.28 -2.48
C GLU A 328 23.00 -13.98 -1.34
N ILE A 329 22.51 -15.04 -0.68
CA ILE A 329 21.64 -14.93 0.49
C ILE A 329 22.36 -14.22 1.64
N GLN A 330 23.60 -14.58 1.94
CA GLN A 330 24.37 -13.90 3.00
C GLN A 330 24.62 -12.43 2.65
N GLU A 331 24.99 -12.13 1.41
CA GLU A 331 25.25 -10.78 0.94
C GLU A 331 24.03 -9.88 1.11
N ILE A 332 22.84 -10.32 0.64
CA ILE A 332 21.63 -9.53 0.78
C ILE A 332 21.23 -9.37 2.26
N CYS A 333 21.38 -10.43 3.07
CA CYS A 333 21.06 -10.40 4.50
C CYS A 333 21.94 -9.43 5.29
N ILE A 334 23.22 -9.29 4.92
CA ILE A 334 24.15 -8.38 5.57
C ILE A 334 23.94 -6.95 5.06
N ARG A 335 23.98 -6.75 3.73
CA ARG A 335 23.97 -5.41 3.12
C ARG A 335 22.66 -4.67 3.37
N TYR A 336 21.53 -5.38 3.42
CA TYR A 336 20.20 -4.81 3.54
C TYR A 336 19.51 -5.15 4.86
N VAL A 337 20.27 -5.51 5.91
CA VAL A 337 19.75 -5.91 7.24
C VAL A 337 18.81 -4.88 7.87
N TRP A 338 18.91 -3.61 7.49
CA TRP A 338 18.06 -2.52 7.98
C TRP A 338 16.60 -2.65 7.50
N ILE A 339 16.36 -3.34 6.38
CA ILE A 339 15.02 -3.64 5.85
C ILE A 339 14.40 -4.78 6.67
N ARG A 340 13.18 -4.57 7.18
CA ARG A 340 12.48 -5.55 8.03
C ARG A 340 12.28 -6.89 7.32
N GLU A 341 11.92 -6.85 6.05
CA GLU A 341 11.66 -8.03 5.22
C GLU A 341 12.93 -8.87 5.00
N VAL A 342 14.12 -8.26 4.99
CA VAL A 342 15.41 -8.97 4.91
C VAL A 342 15.65 -9.76 6.20
N ARG A 343 15.36 -9.17 7.38
CA ARG A 343 15.48 -9.89 8.66
C ARG A 343 14.50 -11.06 8.75
N ALA A 344 13.26 -10.86 8.29
CA ALA A 344 12.27 -11.93 8.21
C ALA A 344 12.67 -13.03 7.21
N PHE A 345 13.28 -12.68 6.08
CA PHE A 345 13.82 -13.65 5.13
C PHE A 345 15.00 -14.43 5.72
N ARG A 346 15.90 -13.76 6.44
CA ARG A 346 17.02 -14.40 7.14
C ARG A 346 16.53 -15.44 8.15
N ALA A 347 15.56 -15.08 8.99
CA ALA A 347 14.93 -16.02 9.93
C ALA A 347 14.32 -17.22 9.18
N PHE A 348 13.59 -16.97 8.08
CA PHE A 348 13.05 -18.03 7.23
C PHE A 348 14.12 -19.00 6.67
N VAL A 349 15.31 -18.51 6.32
CA VAL A 349 16.41 -19.37 5.84
C VAL A 349 17.08 -20.12 7.00
N GLU A 350 17.26 -19.48 8.15
CA GLU A 350 17.94 -20.07 9.33
C GLU A 350 17.06 -21.09 10.08
N GLU A 351 15.74 -20.87 10.16
CA GLU A 351 14.79 -21.73 10.87
C GLU A 351 14.53 -23.06 10.13
N GLY A 352 14.91 -23.17 8.86
CA GLY A 352 14.77 -24.39 8.08
C GLY A 352 13.31 -24.70 7.70
N HIS A 353 13.14 -25.52 6.67
CA HIS A 353 11.85 -25.97 6.11
C HIS A 353 11.05 -26.89 7.07
N GLU A 354 10.67 -26.46 8.27
CA GLU A 354 9.91 -27.30 9.20
C GLU A 354 8.37 -27.16 9.09
N GLU A 355 7.82 -26.22 8.32
CA GLU A 355 6.36 -25.95 8.34
C GLU A 355 5.47 -26.73 7.36
N GLU A 356 5.98 -27.55 6.41
CA GLU A 356 5.09 -28.28 5.47
C GLU A 356 5.54 -29.74 5.20
N ARG A 357 5.74 -30.52 6.27
CA ARG A 357 5.65 -31.99 6.22
C ARG A 357 4.56 -32.48 7.18
N ASP A 358 3.35 -31.99 6.99
CA ASP A 358 2.14 -32.65 7.50
C ASP A 358 0.98 -32.25 6.60
N GLU A 359 0.75 -33.07 5.57
CA GLU A 359 -0.55 -33.56 5.12
C GLU A 359 -0.32 -34.33 3.81
N GLY A 360 -0.26 -35.66 3.96
CA GLY A 360 -0.28 -36.63 2.86
C GLY A 360 -1.70 -37.04 2.49
#